data_AF-A0A951ZMK0-F1
#
_entry.id   AF-A0A951ZMK0-F1
#
_cell.length_a   1.000
_cell.length_b   1.000
_cell.length_c   1.000
_cell.angle_alpha   90.00
_cell.angle_beta   90.00
_cell.angle_gamma   90.00
#
_symmetry.space_group_name_H-M   'P 1'
#
loop_
_entity.id
_entity.type
_entity.pdbx_description
1 polymer ?
#
loop_
_entity_poly.entity_id
_entity_poly.type
_entity_poly.pdbx_seq_one_letter_code
_entity_poly.pdbx_strand_id
1 'polypeptide(L)'
;MKYMFVFLTVLLFIFGCGEKPSYVPKPRGYFKLSVPEHAYQTYVTDCPFRFEYSTHAEIKPYHASKKENPCWFDLYYSRFQATLHCTYDPVNQNLKNHIDDSQALVYKHVIKSSGIEELNIINDLSHVYGTLYNILGDPASPYQFYLTDSSRHFFR
;
A
#
# COMPACT_ATOMS: atom_id res chain seq x y z
N MET A 1 -75.71 19.15 18.19
CA MET A 1 -74.50 18.67 18.91
C MET A 1 -73.74 17.56 18.18
N LYS A 2 -74.39 16.54 17.58
CA LYS A 2 -73.72 15.47 16.81
C LYS A 2 -72.80 15.96 15.67
N TYR A 3 -73.24 16.93 14.86
CA TYR A 3 -72.45 17.47 13.74
C TYR A 3 -71.21 18.27 14.18
N MET A 4 -71.25 18.88 15.37
CA MET A 4 -70.13 19.65 15.92
C MET A 4 -68.98 18.73 16.35
N PHE A 5 -69.32 17.53 16.85
CA PHE A 5 -68.32 16.52 17.22
C PHE A 5 -67.65 15.90 15.99
N VAL A 6 -68.40 15.69 14.91
CA VAL A 6 -67.88 15.22 13.61
C VAL A 6 -66.97 16.26 12.97
N PHE A 7 -67.31 17.55 13.08
CA PHE A 7 -66.46 18.62 12.54
C PHE A 7 -65.14 18.73 13.31
N LEU A 8 -65.17 18.56 14.64
CA LEU A 8 -63.98 18.60 15.50
C LEU A 8 -63.04 17.41 15.25
N THR A 9 -63.58 16.20 15.00
CA THR A 9 -62.76 15.04 14.66
C THR A 9 -62.14 15.17 13.28
N VAL A 10 -62.86 15.71 12.29
CA VAL A 10 -62.29 16.00 10.96
C VAL A 10 -61.18 17.05 11.04
N LEU A 11 -61.34 18.09 11.86
CA LEU A 11 -60.31 19.12 12.08
C LEU A 11 -59.02 18.55 12.69
N LEU A 12 -59.13 17.53 13.54
CA LEU A 12 -57.98 16.89 14.19
C LEU A 12 -57.14 16.05 13.22
N PHE A 13 -57.74 15.51 12.15
CA PHE A 13 -57.02 14.72 11.14
C PHE A 13 -56.21 15.59 10.18
N ILE A 14 -56.53 16.87 10.01
CA ILE A 14 -55.84 17.78 9.07
C ILE A 14 -54.53 18.36 9.65
N PHE A 15 -54.39 18.41 10.98
CA PHE A 15 -53.17 18.89 11.65
C PHE A 15 -52.14 17.77 11.96
N GLY A 16 -52.41 16.52 11.55
CA GLY A 16 -51.55 15.37 11.83
C GLY A 16 -50.32 15.20 10.93
N CYS A 17 -50.17 16.02 9.88
CA CYS A 17 -48.96 16.01 9.04
C CYS A 17 -47.83 16.77 9.72
N GLY A 18 -47.22 16.16 10.73
CA GLY A 18 -45.91 16.58 11.19
C GLY A 18 -44.87 16.26 10.12
N GLU A 19 -44.22 17.29 9.58
CA GLU A 19 -43.05 17.14 8.72
C GLU A 19 -42.04 16.26 9.44
N LYS A 20 -41.85 15.03 8.96
CA LYS A 20 -40.71 14.23 9.38
C LYS A 20 -39.48 15.03 8.95
N PRO A 21 -38.59 15.45 9.86
CA PRO A 21 -37.40 16.17 9.46
C PRO A 21 -36.68 15.30 8.43
N SER A 22 -36.53 15.83 7.21
CA SER A 22 -35.85 15.13 6.13
C SER A 22 -34.46 14.79 6.63
N TYR A 23 -34.22 13.52 6.95
CA TYR A 23 -32.94 13.05 7.45
C TYR A 23 -31.94 13.15 6.29
N VAL A 24 -31.19 14.23 6.25
CA VAL A 24 -30.09 14.42 5.29
C VAL A 24 -28.92 13.58 5.79
N PRO A 25 -28.49 12.55 5.04
CA PRO A 25 -27.33 11.76 5.42
C PRO A 25 -26.11 12.67 5.54
N LYS A 26 -25.33 12.51 6.61
CA LYS A 26 -24.07 13.24 6.76
C LYS A 26 -23.15 12.95 5.57
N PRO A 27 -22.38 13.93 5.08
CA PRO A 27 -21.40 13.70 4.04
C PRO A 27 -20.39 12.63 4.50
N ARG A 28 -19.89 11.83 3.55
CA ARG A 28 -18.87 10.82 3.83
C ARG A 28 -17.63 11.51 4.39
N GLY A 29 -17.22 11.13 5.60
CA GLY A 29 -15.96 11.57 6.19
C GLY A 29 -14.82 10.76 5.60
N TYR A 30 -13.79 11.43 5.09
CA TYR A 30 -12.53 10.79 4.71
C TYR A 30 -11.54 10.87 5.88
N PHE A 31 -10.57 9.96 5.89
CA PHE A 31 -9.49 10.02 6.87
C PHE A 31 -8.71 11.32 6.71
N LYS A 32 -8.57 12.08 7.81
CA LYS A 32 -7.63 13.20 7.86
C LYS A 32 -6.22 12.65 8.09
N LEU A 33 -5.58 12.19 7.02
CA LEU A 33 -4.20 11.73 7.03
C LEU A 33 -3.27 12.94 6.89
N SER A 34 -2.58 13.33 7.97
CA SER A 34 -1.47 14.28 7.88
C SER A 34 -0.20 13.53 7.50
N VAL A 35 0.14 13.58 6.21
CA VAL A 35 1.42 13.04 5.73
C VAL A 35 2.54 13.95 6.25
N PRO A 36 3.56 13.40 6.94
CA PRO A 36 4.69 14.21 7.36
C PRO A 36 5.47 14.71 6.14
N GLU A 37 6.23 15.79 6.31
CA GLU A 37 7.07 16.31 5.24
C GLU A 37 8.09 15.25 4.78
N HIS A 38 8.30 15.19 3.46
CA HIS A 38 9.20 14.24 2.84
C HIS A 38 10.65 14.68 3.10
N ALA A 39 11.38 13.90 3.89
CA ALA A 39 12.80 14.04 4.08
C ALA A 39 13.48 12.69 3.86
N TYR A 40 14.68 12.74 3.29
CA TYR A 40 15.43 11.57 2.85
C TYR A 40 16.85 11.60 3.41
N GLN A 41 17.41 10.41 3.63
CA GLN A 41 18.79 10.21 4.03
C GLN A 41 19.41 9.07 3.21
N THR A 42 20.71 9.14 2.99
CA THR A 42 21.42 8.17 2.15
C THR A 42 21.74 6.90 2.94
N TYR A 43 21.43 5.74 2.37
CA TYR A 43 21.90 4.45 2.84
C TYR A 43 23.29 4.16 2.27
N VAL A 44 24.27 3.98 3.15
CA VAL A 44 25.65 3.64 2.80
C VAL A 44 26.10 2.49 3.69
N THR A 45 26.37 1.34 3.08
CA THR A 45 26.87 0.12 3.75
C THR A 45 27.90 -0.57 2.85
N ASP A 46 28.44 -1.71 3.31
CA ASP A 46 29.37 -2.54 2.53
C ASP A 46 28.71 -3.28 1.35
N CYS A 47 27.40 -3.11 1.17
CA CYS A 47 26.65 -3.69 0.06
C CYS A 47 26.90 -2.95 -1.26
N PRO A 48 26.80 -3.62 -2.42
CA PRO A 48 27.13 -3.05 -3.73
C PRO A 48 26.01 -2.16 -4.29
N PHE A 49 25.31 -1.40 -3.45
CA PHE A 49 24.28 -0.45 -3.85
C PHE A 49 24.14 0.67 -2.83
N ARG A 50 23.59 1.79 -3.29
CA ARG A 50 23.31 2.98 -2.48
C ARG A 50 21.98 3.57 -2.95
N PHE A 51 21.19 4.04 -2.01
CA PHE A 51 19.91 4.67 -2.31
C PHE A 51 19.54 5.63 -1.18
N GLU A 52 18.53 6.46 -1.44
CA GLU A 52 17.97 7.35 -0.43
C GLU A 52 16.67 6.74 0.10
N TYR A 53 16.47 6.84 1.41
CA TYR A 53 15.27 6.35 2.08
C TYR A 53 14.73 7.40 3.03
N SER A 54 13.45 7.28 3.39
CA SER A 54 12.81 8.27 4.24
C SER A 54 13.44 8.32 5.63
N THR A 55 13.62 9.53 6.18
CA THR A 55 14.03 9.74 7.58
C THR A 55 13.02 9.18 8.59
N HIS A 56 11.80 8.87 8.15
CA HIS A 56 10.75 8.26 8.98
C HIS A 56 10.84 6.73 9.06
N ALA A 57 11.77 6.12 8.33
CA ALA A 57 11.98 4.67 8.34
C ALA A 57 13.19 4.30 9.21
N GLU A 58 13.06 3.20 9.93
CA GLU A 58 14.13 2.57 10.70
C GLU A 58 14.65 1.34 9.94
N ILE A 59 15.97 1.20 9.84
CA ILE A 59 16.57 0.01 9.25
C ILE A 59 16.64 -1.07 10.32
N LYS A 60 16.01 -2.21 10.05
CA LYS A 60 16.07 -3.39 10.92
C LYS A 60 16.80 -4.52 10.19
N PRO A 61 17.71 -5.25 10.86
CA PRO A 61 18.29 -6.44 10.26
C PRO A 61 17.19 -7.46 10.00
N TYR A 62 17.29 -8.17 8.88
CA TYR A 62 16.29 -9.18 8.54
C TYR A 62 16.24 -10.28 9.62
N HIS A 63 15.05 -10.53 10.16
CA HIS A 63 14.87 -11.33 11.39
C HIS A 63 14.83 -12.85 11.18
N ALA A 64 14.87 -13.36 9.93
CA ALA A 64 14.51 -14.75 9.66
C ALA A 64 15.59 -15.79 10.04
N SER A 65 16.88 -15.45 10.07
CA SER A 65 17.91 -16.28 10.72
C SER A 65 19.25 -15.55 10.81
N LYS A 66 20.02 -15.77 11.90
CA LYS A 66 21.37 -15.19 12.14
C LYS A 66 22.43 -15.52 11.08
N LYS A 67 22.06 -16.12 9.94
CA LYS A 67 22.95 -16.69 8.93
C LYS A 67 22.71 -16.18 7.51
N GLU A 68 21.83 -15.20 7.34
CA GLU A 68 21.50 -14.67 6.02
C GLU A 68 22.32 -13.43 5.66
N ASN A 69 22.33 -13.17 4.35
CA ASN A 69 23.15 -12.19 3.66
C ASN A 69 23.12 -10.82 4.38
N PRO A 70 24.29 -10.20 4.67
CA PRO A 70 24.35 -8.91 5.38
C PRO A 70 23.63 -7.78 4.64
N CYS A 71 23.31 -7.97 3.35
CA CYS A 71 22.57 -7.02 2.54
C CYS A 71 21.05 -7.20 2.57
N TRP A 72 20.53 -8.05 3.47
CA TRP A 72 19.09 -8.20 3.70
C TRP A 72 18.67 -7.42 4.94
N PHE A 73 17.70 -6.52 4.77
CA PHE A 73 17.22 -5.65 5.82
C PHE A 73 15.79 -5.22 5.54
N ASP A 74 15.12 -4.73 6.58
CA ASP A 74 13.77 -4.20 6.48
C ASP A 74 13.79 -2.70 6.75
N LEU A 75 13.04 -1.93 5.95
CA LEU A 75 12.69 -0.55 6.28
C LEU A 75 11.37 -0.55 7.05
N TYR A 76 11.44 -0.26 8.34
CA TYR A 76 10.30 -0.25 9.24
C TYR A 76 9.79 1.17 9.47
N TYR A 77 8.53 1.40 9.10
CA TYR A 77 7.83 2.65 9.33
C TYR A 77 6.93 2.54 10.57
N SER A 78 7.48 2.86 11.73
CA SER A 78 6.80 2.73 13.04
C SER A 78 5.43 3.41 13.10
N ARG A 79 5.34 4.64 12.53
CA ARG A 79 4.08 5.42 12.48
C ARG A 79 2.98 4.74 11.67
N PHE A 80 3.34 4.00 10.63
CA PHE A 80 2.39 3.36 9.71
C PHE A 80 2.23 1.86 9.98
N GLN A 81 3.00 1.31 10.93
CA GLN A 81 3.12 -0.13 11.16
C GLN A 81 3.37 -0.91 9.85
N ALA A 82 4.14 -0.29 8.95
CA ALA A 82 4.44 -0.82 7.63
C ALA A 82 5.90 -1.24 7.56
N THR A 83 6.16 -2.33 6.85
CA THR A 83 7.51 -2.86 6.64
C THR A 83 7.73 -3.02 5.15
N LEU A 84 8.83 -2.47 4.66
CA LEU A 84 9.36 -2.80 3.34
C LEU A 84 10.48 -3.82 3.54
N HIS A 85 10.30 -5.01 2.98
CA HIS A 85 11.32 -6.04 3.00
C HIS A 85 12.29 -5.80 1.85
N CYS A 86 13.58 -5.70 2.15
CA CYS A 86 14.61 -5.45 1.15
C CYS A 86 15.63 -6.59 1.15
N THR A 87 15.73 -7.27 0.03
CA THR A 87 16.66 -8.38 -0.20
C THR A 87 17.51 -8.10 -1.42
N TYR A 88 18.79 -8.37 -1.30
CA TYR A 88 19.77 -8.22 -2.35
C TYR A 88 20.43 -9.57 -2.60
N ASP A 89 20.48 -9.98 -3.87
CA ASP A 89 21.17 -11.18 -4.30
C ASP A 89 22.06 -10.88 -5.52
N PRO A 90 23.30 -11.40 -5.54
CA PRO A 90 24.14 -11.34 -6.73
C PRO A 90 23.58 -12.27 -7.81
N VAL A 91 23.57 -11.78 -9.05
CA VAL A 91 23.12 -12.52 -10.23
C VAL A 91 24.31 -13.20 -10.89
N ASN A 92 24.18 -14.49 -11.16
CA ASN A 92 25.13 -15.26 -11.95
C ASN A 92 24.39 -16.17 -12.94
N GLN A 93 24.10 -15.63 -14.14
CA GLN A 93 23.37 -16.31 -15.22
C GLN A 93 21.96 -16.82 -14.85
N ASN A 94 21.45 -16.44 -13.68
CA ASN A 94 20.18 -16.87 -13.10
C ASN A 94 19.17 -15.71 -12.95
N LEU A 95 19.38 -14.59 -13.66
CA LEU A 95 18.52 -13.40 -13.59
C LEU A 95 17.06 -13.75 -13.83
N LYS A 96 16.80 -14.58 -14.84
CA LYS A 96 15.45 -15.02 -15.18
C LYS A 96 14.77 -15.72 -14.00
N ASN A 97 15.50 -16.58 -13.28
CA ASN A 97 14.95 -17.29 -12.13
C ASN A 97 14.56 -16.31 -11.01
N HIS A 98 15.40 -15.31 -10.73
CA HIS A 98 15.07 -14.28 -9.74
C HIS A 98 13.82 -13.47 -10.13
N ILE A 99 13.67 -13.12 -11.42
CA ILE A 99 12.49 -12.42 -11.93
C ILE A 99 11.25 -13.33 -11.83
N ASP A 100 11.35 -14.57 -12.30
CA ASP A 100 10.25 -15.54 -12.27
C ASP A 100 9.79 -15.81 -10.82
N ASP A 101 10.73 -15.97 -9.88
CA ASP A 101 10.44 -16.19 -8.46
C ASP A 101 9.75 -14.96 -7.84
N SER A 102 10.21 -13.76 -8.18
CA SER A 102 9.59 -12.51 -7.73
C SER A 102 8.16 -12.38 -8.27
N GLN A 103 7.96 -12.66 -9.56
CA GLN A 103 6.63 -12.64 -10.19
C GLN A 103 5.71 -13.71 -9.59
N ALA A 104 6.23 -14.91 -9.31
CA ALA A 104 5.47 -15.98 -8.67
C ALA A 104 4.95 -15.55 -7.29
N LEU A 105 5.70 -14.73 -6.53
CA LEU A 105 5.22 -14.17 -5.27
C LEU A 105 4.08 -13.17 -5.48
N VAL A 106 4.17 -12.29 -6.47
CA VAL A 106 3.10 -11.36 -6.83
C VAL A 106 1.82 -12.14 -7.17
N TYR A 107 1.92 -13.13 -8.07
CA TYR A 107 0.78 -13.90 -8.54
C TYR A 107 0.14 -14.79 -7.47
N LYS A 108 0.88 -15.20 -6.42
CA LYS A 108 0.28 -15.91 -5.27
C LYS A 108 -0.74 -15.06 -4.52
N HIS A 109 -0.55 -13.74 -4.48
CA HIS A 109 -1.47 -12.81 -3.82
C HIS A 109 -2.66 -12.40 -4.70
N VAL A 110 -2.61 -12.70 -6.00
CA VAL A 110 -3.65 -12.31 -6.98
C VAL A 110 -4.98 -13.01 -6.73
N ILE A 111 -4.97 -14.22 -6.17
CA ILE A 111 -6.17 -15.01 -5.90
C ILE A 111 -7.21 -14.23 -5.05
N LYS A 112 -6.76 -13.26 -4.24
CA LYS A 112 -7.62 -12.39 -3.42
C LYS A 112 -7.69 -10.93 -3.91
N SER A 113 -7.00 -10.60 -5.00
CA SER A 113 -6.88 -9.23 -5.52
C SER A 113 -7.96 -8.92 -6.55
N SER A 114 -8.26 -7.65 -6.74
CA SER A 114 -9.13 -7.17 -7.83
C SER A 114 -8.35 -6.93 -9.13
N GLY A 115 -7.02 -7.00 -9.11
CA GLY A 115 -6.13 -6.79 -10.25
C GLY A 115 -4.68 -6.49 -9.85
N ILE A 116 -3.81 -6.37 -10.84
CA ILE A 116 -2.43 -5.90 -10.68
C ILE A 116 -2.19 -4.76 -11.67
N GLU A 117 -1.57 -3.68 -11.20
CA GLU A 117 -1.00 -2.64 -12.05
C GLU A 117 0.52 -2.79 -12.07
N GLU A 118 1.10 -2.82 -13.27
CA GLU A 118 2.54 -2.98 -13.46
C GLU A 118 3.14 -1.66 -13.96
N LEU A 119 4.20 -1.21 -13.30
CA LEU A 119 4.94 0.00 -13.63
C LEU A 119 6.39 -0.37 -13.91
N ASN A 120 6.82 -0.19 -15.16
CA ASN A 120 8.20 -0.45 -15.54
C ASN A 120 9.11 0.69 -15.06
N ILE A 121 10.17 0.31 -14.36
CA ILE A 121 11.22 1.21 -13.90
C ILE A 121 12.36 1.11 -14.90
N ILE A 122 12.65 2.23 -15.57
CA ILE A 122 13.71 2.34 -16.57
C ILE A 122 14.55 3.55 -16.22
N ASN A 123 15.80 3.33 -15.86
CA ASN A 123 16.77 4.39 -15.62
C ASN A 123 18.08 4.06 -16.36
N ASP A 124 18.23 4.63 -17.55
CA ASP A 124 19.40 4.42 -18.40
C ASP A 124 20.67 5.08 -17.87
N LEU A 125 20.54 6.17 -17.09
CA LEU A 125 21.70 6.89 -16.53
C LEU A 125 22.40 6.06 -15.44
N SER A 126 21.63 5.37 -14.62
CA SER A 126 22.15 4.50 -13.56
C SER A 126 22.15 3.02 -13.93
N HIS A 127 21.73 2.67 -15.15
CA HIS A 127 21.53 1.29 -15.61
C HIS A 127 20.67 0.45 -14.64
N VAL A 128 19.57 1.01 -14.14
CA VAL A 128 18.65 0.32 -13.23
C VAL A 128 17.33 0.06 -13.96
N TYR A 129 16.95 -1.21 -14.01
CA TYR A 129 15.74 -1.69 -14.68
C TYR A 129 14.92 -2.55 -13.73
N GLY A 130 13.60 -2.56 -13.88
CA GLY A 130 12.75 -3.38 -13.03
C GLY A 130 11.27 -3.13 -13.22
N THR A 131 10.47 -3.71 -12.34
CA THR A 131 9.01 -3.55 -12.36
C THR A 131 8.49 -3.38 -10.93
N LEU A 132 7.62 -2.39 -10.74
CA LEU A 132 6.80 -2.21 -9.55
C LEU A 132 5.40 -2.76 -9.83
N TYR A 133 4.93 -3.62 -8.95
CA TYR A 133 3.62 -4.24 -8.95
C TYR A 133 2.77 -3.61 -7.84
N ASN A 134 1.64 -3.02 -8.22
CA ASN A 134 0.60 -2.56 -7.31
C ASN A 134 -0.57 -3.54 -7.35
N ILE A 135 -0.75 -4.31 -6.28
CA ILE A 135 -1.79 -5.34 -6.15
C ILE A 135 -3.05 -4.68 -5.58
N LEU A 136 -4.11 -4.63 -6.38
CA LEU A 136 -5.36 -3.95 -6.02
C LEU A 136 -6.27 -4.84 -5.16
N GLY A 137 -7.05 -4.23 -4.27
CA GLY A 137 -7.99 -4.93 -3.39
C GLY A 137 -7.50 -4.96 -1.94
N ASP A 138 -7.56 -6.13 -1.29
CA ASP A 138 -7.10 -6.33 0.09
C ASP A 138 -6.02 -7.44 0.19
N PRO A 139 -4.89 -7.30 -0.52
CA PRO A 139 -3.78 -8.24 -0.42
C PRO A 139 -2.98 -8.03 0.88
N ALA A 140 -2.29 -9.07 1.33
CA ALA A 140 -1.37 -8.96 2.47
C ALA A 140 -0.19 -8.01 2.20
N SER A 141 0.29 -7.96 0.94
CA SER A 141 1.38 -7.11 0.50
C SER A 141 0.94 -6.34 -0.76
N PRO A 142 0.51 -5.07 -0.63
CA PRO A 142 -0.06 -4.32 -1.75
C PRO A 142 0.97 -3.85 -2.78
N TYR A 143 2.22 -3.66 -2.37
CA TYR A 143 3.30 -3.27 -3.27
C TYR A 143 4.41 -4.32 -3.26
N GLN A 144 4.88 -4.71 -4.43
CA GLN A 144 6.05 -5.56 -4.62
C GLN A 144 6.85 -5.02 -5.80
N PHE A 145 8.18 -5.14 -5.78
CA PHE A 145 9.00 -4.68 -6.89
C PHE A 145 10.26 -5.53 -7.01
N TYR A 146 10.96 -5.37 -8.12
CA TYR A 146 12.34 -5.79 -8.24
C TYR A 146 13.10 -4.78 -9.10
N LEU A 147 14.41 -4.71 -8.88
CA LEU A 147 15.36 -3.86 -9.58
C LEU A 147 16.61 -4.67 -9.92
N THR A 148 17.18 -4.43 -11.08
CA THR A 148 18.39 -5.09 -11.55
C THR A 148 19.22 -4.19 -12.46
N ASP A 149 20.52 -4.44 -12.53
CA ASP A 149 21.43 -3.86 -13.52
C ASP A 149 21.50 -4.69 -14.82
N SER A 150 20.57 -5.63 -15.00
CA SER A 150 20.51 -6.63 -16.08
C SER A 150 21.63 -7.68 -16.09
N SER A 151 22.63 -7.62 -15.20
CA SER A 151 23.82 -8.48 -15.31
C SER A 151 24.30 -9.13 -14.02
N ARG A 152 24.37 -8.40 -12.91
CA ARG A 152 25.09 -8.81 -11.69
C ARG A 152 24.33 -8.58 -10.41
N HIS A 153 23.34 -7.69 -10.41
CA HIS A 153 22.66 -7.25 -9.20
C HIS A 153 21.16 -7.47 -9.32
N PHE A 154 20.56 -8.08 -8.30
CA PHE A 154 19.12 -8.20 -8.15
C PHE A 154 18.72 -7.72 -6.76
N PHE A 155 17.76 -6.81 -6.72
CA PHE A 155 17.23 -6.21 -5.50
C PHE A 155 15.71 -6.27 -5.55
N ARG A 156 15.07 -6.61 -4.43
CA ARG A 156 13.61 -6.65 -4.30
C ARG A 156 13.18 -6.31 -2.88
#